data_AF-A0A7W0FWS0-F1
#
_entry.id   AF-A0A7W0FWS0-F1
#
_cell.length_a   1.000
_cell.length_b   1.000
_cell.length_c   1.000
_cell.angle_alpha   90.00
_cell.angle_beta   90.00
_cell.angle_gamma   90.00
#
_symmetry.space_group_name_H-M   'P 1'
#
loop_
_entity.id
_entity.type
_entity.pdbx_description
1 polymer ?
#
loop_
_entity_poly.entity_id
_entity_poly.type
_entity_poly.pdbx_seq_one_letter_code
_entity_poly.pdbx_strand_id
1 'polypeptide(L)'
;MSSIKNNIKLNEINIDIESLLEEDSYYHYHALSLKPASVLKQEHRKQLTEFFEMKQLRLQIENAQNLIITQLPGCVSREIFSTIQQEFDQCADHFSIFIKSIAEAKSHKPILFQEMFGYSDETLLHSYDLASKLVEKKNYDDANDIFVFLTILAPHVSGYWIGQGVCLQALDKHIEALMVFKVAKYLNPNDPFPAAYSIESYTHLRDFTSAHQEEVKSLQEIVNNLTHEEKKQWKKNIKKFTGRPLHK
;
A
#
# COMPACT_ATOMS: atom_id res chain seq x y z
N MET A 1 4.75 12.95 -33.63
CA MET A 1 5.01 11.64 -33.00
C MET A 1 6.40 11.64 -32.36
N SER A 2 6.61 12.50 -31.37
CA SER A 2 7.89 12.63 -30.66
C SER A 2 7.59 12.99 -29.20
N SER A 3 8.35 12.41 -28.28
CA SER A 3 8.31 12.54 -26.81
C SER A 3 7.46 11.52 -26.04
N ILE A 4 7.87 10.24 -26.09
CA ILE A 4 7.73 9.30 -24.95
C ILE A 4 9.14 9.03 -24.42
N LYS A 5 9.85 10.09 -24.06
CA LYS A 5 11.16 10.01 -23.40
C LYS A 5 11.13 11.03 -22.28
N ASN A 6 10.59 10.61 -21.14
CA ASN A 6 10.96 11.04 -19.79
C ASN A 6 10.05 10.28 -18.81
N ASN A 7 10.05 8.94 -18.88
CA ASN A 7 9.60 8.17 -17.72
C ASN A 7 10.68 8.39 -16.67
N ILE A 8 10.39 9.28 -15.71
CA ILE A 8 11.24 9.53 -14.55
C ILE A 8 11.49 8.17 -13.89
N LYS A 9 12.70 7.65 -14.03
CA LYS A 9 13.12 6.50 -13.26
C LYS A 9 13.30 7.00 -11.84
N LEU A 10 12.73 6.31 -10.85
CA LEU A 10 13.14 6.51 -9.45
C LEU A 10 14.65 6.34 -9.25
N ASN A 11 15.32 5.67 -10.20
CA ASN A 11 16.79 5.57 -10.25
C ASN A 11 17.50 6.84 -10.77
N GLU A 12 16.79 7.76 -11.42
CA GLU A 12 17.27 9.09 -11.85
C GLU A 12 16.96 10.18 -10.82
N ILE A 13 16.09 9.86 -9.85
CA ILE A 13 16.02 10.57 -8.57
C ILE A 13 17.31 10.20 -7.80
N ASN A 14 18.43 10.75 -8.26
CA ASN A 14 19.70 10.78 -7.57
C ASN A 14 19.60 11.86 -6.48
N ILE A 15 18.65 11.68 -5.57
CA ILE A 15 18.69 12.37 -4.30
C ILE A 15 19.99 11.89 -3.65
N ASP A 16 20.89 12.82 -3.41
CA ASP A 16 22.04 12.56 -2.57
C ASP A 16 21.54 12.30 -1.14
N ILE A 17 21.12 11.06 -0.90
CA ILE A 17 20.59 10.57 0.37
C ILE A 17 21.66 10.75 1.46
N GLU A 18 22.95 10.68 1.10
CA GLU A 18 24.05 10.98 2.02
C GLU A 18 24.00 12.45 2.46
N SER A 19 23.86 13.39 1.52
CA SER A 19 23.68 14.83 1.84
C SER A 19 22.43 15.12 2.68
N LEU A 20 21.32 14.42 2.47
CA LEU A 20 20.10 14.60 3.28
C LEU A 20 20.22 14.03 4.70
N LEU A 21 21.08 13.03 4.89
CA LEU A 21 21.35 12.43 6.20
C LEU A 21 22.50 13.12 6.95
N GLU A 22 23.17 14.08 6.32
CA GLU A 22 24.22 14.91 6.90
C GLU A 22 23.69 16.14 7.66
N GLU A 23 22.46 16.60 7.40
CA GLU A 23 21.84 17.64 8.23
C GLU A 23 21.40 17.05 9.57
N ASP A 24 22.03 17.52 10.65
CA ASP A 24 21.79 17.14 12.06
C ASP A 24 20.32 17.35 12.55
N SER A 25 19.41 17.79 11.69
CA SER A 25 18.01 18.12 12.02
C SER A 25 17.04 16.93 11.97
N TYR A 26 17.41 15.76 11.42
CA TYR A 26 16.49 14.63 11.24
C TYR A 26 16.32 13.71 12.48
N TYR A 27 17.22 13.76 13.47
CA TYR A 27 17.31 12.73 14.52
C TYR A 27 16.68 13.08 15.89
N HIS A 28 15.71 13.98 15.95
CA HIS A 28 15.01 14.23 17.21
C HIS A 28 13.88 13.21 17.44
N TYR A 29 14.18 12.24 18.31
CA TYR A 29 13.32 11.30 19.05
C TYR A 29 13.02 9.90 18.47
N HIS A 30 13.73 8.90 19.04
CA HIS A 30 13.11 7.85 19.85
C HIS A 30 14.13 7.33 20.88
N ALA A 31 14.10 7.91 22.08
CA ALA A 31 14.77 7.33 23.25
C ALA A 31 13.88 6.22 23.83
N LEU A 32 13.96 5.02 23.25
CA LEU A 32 13.53 3.77 23.91
C LEU A 32 14.58 2.66 23.78
N SER A 33 15.80 2.96 23.34
CA SER A 33 16.90 2.00 23.35
C SER A 33 18.10 2.55 24.13
N LEU A 34 18.68 1.72 24.99
CA LEU A 34 19.91 2.01 25.75
C LEU A 34 21.18 2.08 24.86
N LYS A 35 21.04 2.35 23.56
CA LYS A 35 22.15 2.31 22.60
C LYS A 35 22.72 3.72 22.35
N PRO A 36 24.06 3.87 22.21
CA PRO A 36 24.68 5.15 21.88
C PRO A 36 24.19 5.73 20.54
N ALA A 37 24.09 7.06 20.45
CA ALA A 37 23.59 7.77 19.28
C ALA A 37 24.35 7.46 17.97
N SER A 38 25.66 7.19 18.04
CA SER A 38 26.48 6.79 16.90
C SER A 38 26.08 5.42 16.31
N VAL A 39 25.71 4.47 17.18
CA VAL A 39 25.25 3.12 16.78
C VAL A 39 23.87 3.21 16.14
N LEU A 40 22.99 4.06 16.68
CA LEU A 40 21.67 4.33 16.09
C LEU A 40 21.80 5.00 14.71
N LYS A 41 22.72 5.97 14.55
CA LYS A 41 23.00 6.62 13.27
C LYS A 41 23.45 5.61 12.21
N GLN A 42 24.33 4.68 12.58
CA GLN A 42 24.82 3.65 11.67
C GLN A 42 23.73 2.62 11.30
N GLU A 43 22.91 2.21 12.26
CA GLU A 43 21.79 1.28 12.04
C GLU A 43 20.70 1.90 11.15
N HIS A 44 20.32 3.15 11.41
CA HIS A 44 19.34 3.87 10.58
C HIS A 44 19.87 4.09 9.16
N ARG A 45 21.17 4.45 9.00
CA ARG A 45 21.80 4.54 7.67
C ARG A 45 21.76 3.19 6.95
N LYS A 46 22.02 2.09 7.65
CA LYS A 46 21.94 0.74 7.08
C LYS A 46 20.50 0.38 6.67
N GLN A 47 19.51 0.65 7.50
CA GLN A 47 18.10 0.40 7.19
C GLN A 47 17.60 1.23 6.01
N LEU A 48 18.00 2.50 5.93
CA LEU A 48 17.71 3.35 4.78
C LEU A 48 18.40 2.82 3.53
N THR A 49 19.67 2.42 3.62
CA THR A 49 20.40 1.81 2.50
C THR A 49 19.72 0.53 2.03
N GLU A 50 19.36 -0.38 2.92
CA GLU A 50 18.65 -1.63 2.59
C GLU A 50 17.25 -1.36 2.00
N PHE A 51 16.52 -0.37 2.52
CA PHE A 51 15.24 0.10 1.97
C PHE A 51 15.41 0.64 0.55
N PHE A 52 16.41 1.48 0.32
CA PHE A 52 16.74 1.98 -1.02
C PHE A 52 17.27 0.85 -1.91
N GLU A 53 17.94 -0.18 -1.40
CA GLU A 53 18.42 -1.33 -2.18
C GLU A 53 17.34 -2.38 -2.47
N MET A 54 16.08 -2.16 -2.08
CA MET A 54 14.94 -3.04 -2.42
C MET A 54 14.61 -2.98 -3.91
N LYS A 55 15.44 -3.63 -4.73
CA LYS A 55 15.32 -3.70 -6.19
C LYS A 55 13.93 -4.13 -6.65
N GLN A 56 13.31 -5.08 -5.93
CA GLN A 56 11.97 -5.54 -6.23
C GLN A 56 10.94 -4.42 -6.02
N LEU A 57 10.99 -3.74 -4.88
CA LEU A 57 10.06 -2.64 -4.57
C LEU A 57 10.16 -1.51 -5.60
N ARG A 58 11.38 -1.12 -5.98
CA ARG A 58 11.61 -0.12 -7.04
C ARG A 58 10.99 -0.55 -8.37
N LEU A 59 11.21 -1.80 -8.77
CA LEU A 59 10.65 -2.34 -10.01
C LEU A 59 9.12 -2.31 -9.98
N GLN A 60 8.49 -2.66 -8.87
CA GLN A 60 7.03 -2.63 -8.72
C GLN A 60 6.48 -1.21 -8.81
N ILE A 61 7.16 -0.23 -8.20
CA ILE A 61 6.76 1.17 -8.32
C ILE A 61 6.91 1.65 -9.78
N GLU A 62 8.03 1.37 -10.44
CA GLU A 62 8.25 1.74 -11.84
C GLU A 62 7.20 1.10 -12.76
N ASN A 63 6.88 -0.19 -12.54
CA ASN A 63 5.83 -0.89 -13.27
C ASN A 63 4.47 -0.23 -13.04
N ALA A 64 4.11 0.07 -11.79
CA ALA A 64 2.85 0.73 -11.45
C ALA A 64 2.71 2.08 -12.17
N GLN A 65 3.74 2.91 -12.13
CA GLN A 65 3.77 4.21 -12.83
C GLN A 65 3.56 4.03 -14.34
N ASN A 66 4.30 3.10 -14.95
CA ASN A 66 4.16 2.80 -16.38
C ASN A 66 2.75 2.31 -16.72
N LEU A 67 2.17 1.43 -15.91
CA LEU A 67 0.81 0.91 -16.08
C LEU A 67 -0.23 2.04 -15.99
N ILE A 68 -0.10 2.91 -15.00
CA ILE A 68 -0.99 4.06 -14.81
C ILE A 68 -0.90 4.98 -16.03
N ILE A 69 0.29 5.43 -16.43
CA ILE A 69 0.46 6.34 -17.57
C ILE A 69 -0.03 5.73 -18.89
N THR A 70 0.12 4.43 -19.09
CA THR A 70 -0.24 3.78 -20.37
C THR A 70 -1.69 3.33 -20.46
N GLN A 71 -2.31 2.89 -19.35
CA GLN A 71 -3.65 2.31 -19.38
C GLN A 71 -4.75 3.27 -18.90
N LEU A 72 -4.41 4.24 -18.05
CA LEU A 72 -5.40 5.18 -17.52
C LEU A 72 -6.08 6.05 -18.59
N PRO A 73 -5.45 6.48 -19.70
CA PRO A 73 -6.13 7.23 -20.76
C PRO A 73 -7.37 6.54 -21.35
N GLY A 74 -7.44 5.20 -21.29
CA GLY A 74 -8.62 4.44 -21.72
C GLY A 74 -9.74 4.35 -20.69
N CYS A 75 -9.53 4.91 -19.48
CA CYS A 75 -10.40 4.77 -18.33
C CYS A 75 -10.97 6.09 -17.81
N VAL A 76 -10.35 7.23 -18.14
CA VAL A 76 -10.71 8.57 -17.62
C VAL A 76 -10.78 9.60 -18.76
N SER A 77 -11.29 10.80 -18.46
CA SER A 77 -11.32 11.88 -19.45
C SER A 77 -9.92 12.42 -19.75
N ARG A 78 -9.78 13.13 -20.87
CA ARG A 78 -8.50 13.72 -21.26
C ARG A 78 -8.03 14.77 -20.26
N GLU A 79 -8.94 15.53 -19.68
CA GLU A 79 -8.63 16.54 -18.66
C GLU A 79 -8.05 15.87 -17.41
N ILE A 80 -8.74 14.85 -16.89
CA ILE A 80 -8.29 14.08 -15.71
C ILE A 80 -6.90 13.48 -15.97
N PHE A 81 -6.73 12.79 -17.12
CA PHE A 81 -5.44 12.19 -17.45
C PHE A 81 -4.32 13.24 -17.55
N SER A 82 -4.60 14.42 -18.11
CA SER A 82 -3.61 15.50 -18.20
C SER A 82 -3.14 15.98 -16.83
N THR A 83 -4.05 16.09 -15.85
CA THR A 83 -3.71 16.45 -14.47
C THR A 83 -2.81 15.39 -13.84
N ILE A 84 -3.22 14.12 -13.93
CA ILE A 84 -2.48 12.99 -13.37
C ILE A 84 -1.09 12.91 -14.00
N GLN A 85 -1.00 13.00 -15.33
CA GLN A 85 0.27 12.99 -16.05
C GLN A 85 1.20 14.12 -15.58
N GLN A 86 0.67 15.33 -15.37
CA GLN A 86 1.44 16.45 -14.86
C GLN A 86 1.98 16.18 -13.44
N GLU A 87 1.19 15.55 -12.56
CA GLU A 87 1.67 15.17 -11.22
C GLU A 87 2.83 14.16 -11.28
N PHE A 88 2.74 13.16 -12.16
CA PHE A 88 3.85 12.23 -12.39
C PHE A 88 5.09 12.93 -12.95
N ASP A 89 4.92 13.83 -13.92
CA ASP A 89 6.03 14.58 -14.52
C ASP A 89 6.71 15.53 -13.51
N GLN A 90 5.97 16.02 -12.51
CA GLN A 90 6.44 16.98 -11.50
C GLN A 90 6.83 16.34 -10.17
N CYS A 91 6.74 15.01 -10.03
CA CYS A 91 6.88 14.35 -8.73
C CYS A 91 8.25 14.58 -8.07
N ALA A 92 9.33 14.69 -8.87
CA ALA A 92 10.67 14.95 -8.39
C ALA A 92 10.84 16.40 -7.88
N ASP A 93 10.22 17.36 -8.56
CA ASP A 93 10.22 18.76 -8.16
C ASP A 93 9.41 18.95 -6.86
N HIS A 94 8.24 18.32 -6.78
CA HIS A 94 7.43 18.29 -5.56
C HIS A 94 8.20 17.70 -4.39
N PHE A 95 8.85 16.55 -4.58
CA PHE A 95 9.71 15.95 -3.57
C PHE A 95 10.80 16.94 -3.09
N SER A 96 11.51 17.58 -4.02
CA SER A 96 12.59 18.51 -3.69
C SER A 96 12.11 19.71 -2.87
N ILE A 97 10.98 20.32 -3.28
CA ILE A 97 10.36 21.45 -2.58
C ILE A 97 9.90 21.02 -1.18
N PHE A 98 9.24 19.88 -1.10
CA PHE A 98 8.66 19.38 0.12
C PHE A 98 9.73 19.06 1.17
N ILE A 99 10.82 18.40 0.79
CA ILE A 99 11.94 18.12 1.69
C ILE A 99 12.59 19.40 2.23
N LYS A 100 12.80 20.43 1.38
CA LYS A 100 13.29 21.75 1.83
C LYS A 100 12.36 22.37 2.87
N SER A 101 11.05 22.28 2.65
CA SER A 101 10.06 22.83 3.57
C SER A 101 10.10 22.17 4.96
N ILE A 102 10.36 20.86 5.03
CA ILE A 102 10.45 20.14 6.31
C ILE A 102 11.70 20.55 7.09
N ALA A 103 12.84 20.68 6.40
CA ALA A 103 14.09 21.13 7.00
C ALA A 103 13.92 22.50 7.68
N GLU A 104 13.12 23.38 7.09
CA GLU A 104 12.83 24.71 7.62
C GLU A 104 11.74 24.72 8.71
N ALA A 105 10.72 23.85 8.60
CA ALA A 105 9.49 23.96 9.39
C ALA A 105 9.51 23.27 10.78
N LYS A 106 10.52 22.46 11.13
CA LYS A 106 10.57 21.67 12.39
C LYS A 106 9.24 20.97 12.71
N SER A 107 8.57 20.45 11.69
CA SER A 107 7.26 19.79 11.82
C SER A 107 7.40 18.40 12.42
N HIS A 108 6.46 18.03 13.29
CA HIS A 108 6.44 16.74 14.00
C HIS A 108 5.26 15.83 13.55
N LYS A 109 4.54 16.19 12.47
CA LYS A 109 3.43 15.36 11.94
C LYS A 109 4.02 14.20 11.10
N PRO A 110 3.44 12.98 11.17
CA PRO A 110 3.74 11.93 10.21
C PRO A 110 3.48 12.42 8.79
N ILE A 111 4.48 12.30 7.93
CA ILE A 111 4.45 12.73 6.54
C ILE A 111 4.01 11.55 5.67
N LEU A 112 3.04 11.77 4.80
CA LEU A 112 2.63 10.78 3.81
C LEU A 112 3.47 10.91 2.54
N PHE A 113 3.88 9.78 1.94
CA PHE A 113 4.57 9.82 0.66
C PHE A 113 3.70 10.41 -0.45
N GLN A 114 2.38 10.26 -0.37
CA GLN A 114 1.44 10.99 -1.22
C GLN A 114 1.71 12.50 -1.24
N GLU A 115 1.76 13.13 -0.06
CA GLU A 115 2.01 14.58 0.08
C GLU A 115 3.42 14.93 -0.40
N MET A 116 4.40 14.09 -0.07
CA MET A 116 5.80 14.27 -0.43
C MET A 116 6.04 14.30 -1.94
N PHE A 117 5.40 13.41 -2.68
CA PHE A 117 5.50 13.36 -4.15
C PHE A 117 4.46 14.25 -4.84
N GLY A 118 3.56 14.88 -4.08
CA GLY A 118 2.52 15.78 -4.57
C GLY A 118 1.47 15.10 -5.45
N TYR A 119 1.09 13.86 -5.10
CA TYR A 119 -0.02 13.17 -5.75
C TYR A 119 -1.36 13.53 -5.11
N SER A 120 -2.36 13.88 -5.92
CA SER A 120 -3.70 14.18 -5.43
C SER A 120 -4.48 12.93 -5.04
N ASP A 121 -5.52 13.11 -4.23
CA ASP A 121 -6.48 12.03 -3.92
C ASP A 121 -7.15 11.50 -5.20
N GLU A 122 -7.33 12.35 -6.21
CA GLU A 122 -7.88 11.97 -7.53
C GLU A 122 -6.94 11.01 -8.28
N THR A 123 -5.62 11.26 -8.24
CA THR A 123 -4.62 10.34 -8.79
C THR A 123 -4.66 8.97 -8.10
N LEU A 124 -4.74 8.94 -6.77
CA LEU A 124 -4.81 7.68 -6.02
C LEU A 124 -6.13 6.93 -6.29
N LEU A 125 -7.25 7.65 -6.34
CA LEU A 125 -8.56 7.09 -6.64
C LEU A 125 -8.58 6.43 -8.03
N HIS A 126 -8.11 7.12 -9.05
CA HIS A 126 -8.08 6.57 -10.41
C HIS A 126 -7.07 5.43 -10.58
N SER A 127 -5.97 5.46 -9.83
CA SER A 127 -5.03 4.34 -9.76
C SER A 127 -5.67 3.11 -9.10
N TYR A 128 -6.46 3.30 -8.04
CA TYR A 128 -7.23 2.24 -7.38
C TYR A 128 -8.28 1.63 -8.32
N ASP A 129 -9.02 2.46 -9.07
CA ASP A 129 -10.00 1.99 -10.06
C ASP A 129 -9.33 1.16 -11.16
N LEU A 130 -8.15 1.58 -11.62
CA LEU A 130 -7.36 0.84 -12.60
C LEU A 130 -6.91 -0.53 -12.03
N ALA A 131 -6.39 -0.55 -10.81
CA ALA A 131 -5.99 -1.79 -10.13
C ALA A 131 -7.18 -2.74 -9.99
N SER A 132 -8.35 -2.22 -9.59
CA SER A 132 -9.59 -3.00 -9.46
C SER A 132 -10.03 -3.61 -10.80
N LYS A 133 -9.96 -2.84 -11.90
CA LYS A 133 -10.21 -3.36 -13.26
C LYS A 133 -9.22 -4.44 -13.70
N LEU A 134 -7.96 -4.34 -13.29
CA LEU A 134 -6.95 -5.36 -13.57
C LEU A 134 -7.25 -6.66 -12.79
N VAL A 135 -7.69 -6.56 -11.53
CA VAL A 135 -8.18 -7.70 -10.75
C VAL A 135 -9.37 -8.39 -11.44
N GLU A 136 -10.34 -7.62 -11.93
CA GLU A 136 -11.49 -8.16 -12.68
C GLU A 136 -11.07 -8.92 -13.95
N LYS A 137 -10.01 -8.42 -14.62
CA LYS A 137 -9.39 -9.07 -15.78
C LYS A 137 -8.45 -10.22 -15.42
N LYS A 138 -8.31 -10.53 -14.13
CA LYS A 138 -7.38 -11.54 -13.58
C LYS A 138 -5.90 -11.26 -13.85
N ASN A 139 -5.55 -10.00 -14.11
CA ASN A 139 -4.16 -9.58 -14.27
C ASN A 139 -3.61 -9.15 -12.89
N TYR A 140 -3.31 -10.16 -12.07
CA TYR A 140 -2.99 -9.96 -10.65
C TYR A 140 -1.60 -9.40 -10.40
N ASP A 141 -0.62 -9.70 -11.27
CA ASP A 141 0.74 -9.14 -11.14
C ASP A 141 0.72 -7.62 -11.34
N ASP A 142 0.13 -7.13 -12.43
CA ASP A 142 0.01 -5.69 -12.71
C ASP A 142 -0.85 -4.97 -11.66
N ALA A 143 -1.95 -5.59 -11.22
CA ALA A 143 -2.78 -5.04 -10.16
C ALA A 143 -2.00 -4.95 -8.83
N ASN A 144 -1.22 -5.97 -8.48
CA ASN A 144 -0.41 -5.98 -7.27
C ASN A 144 0.63 -4.87 -7.28
N ASP A 145 1.27 -4.59 -8.42
CA ASP A 145 2.24 -3.49 -8.53
C ASP A 145 1.58 -2.13 -8.24
N ILE A 146 0.38 -1.88 -8.78
CA ILE A 146 -0.38 -0.67 -8.46
C ILE A 146 -0.81 -0.63 -6.99
N PHE A 147 -1.25 -1.75 -6.41
CA PHE A 147 -1.60 -1.77 -4.98
C PHE A 147 -0.39 -1.55 -4.07
N VAL A 148 0.79 -2.08 -4.43
CA VAL A 148 2.06 -1.79 -3.73
C VAL A 148 2.36 -0.28 -3.79
N PHE A 149 2.19 0.34 -4.96
CA PHE A 149 2.36 1.79 -5.08
C PHE A 149 1.39 2.57 -4.18
N LEU A 150 0.11 2.18 -4.15
CA LEU A 150 -0.91 2.82 -3.31
C LEU A 150 -0.66 2.66 -1.80
N THR A 151 -0.22 1.49 -1.34
CA THR A 151 0.07 1.24 0.09
C THR A 151 1.31 2.00 0.56
N ILE A 152 2.25 2.31 -0.34
CA ILE A 152 3.40 3.18 -0.05
C ILE A 152 2.94 4.64 0.08
N LEU A 153 2.13 5.14 -0.86
CA LEU A 153 1.71 6.54 -0.87
C LEU A 153 0.75 6.88 0.27
N ALA A 154 -0.22 6.01 0.52
CA ALA A 154 -1.28 6.22 1.49
C ALA A 154 -1.50 4.95 2.34
N PRO A 155 -0.55 4.61 3.24
CA PRO A 155 -0.59 3.39 4.04
C PRO A 155 -1.75 3.34 5.03
N HIS A 156 -2.46 4.44 5.26
CA HIS A 156 -3.59 4.52 6.18
C HIS A 156 -4.92 4.03 5.56
N VAL A 157 -4.95 3.79 4.25
CA VAL A 157 -6.17 3.36 3.55
C VAL A 157 -6.25 1.83 3.54
N SER A 158 -7.12 1.27 4.39
CA SER A 158 -7.30 -0.19 4.53
C SER A 158 -7.62 -0.91 3.20
N GLY A 159 -8.41 -0.28 2.33
CA GLY A 159 -8.80 -0.85 1.03
C GLY A 159 -7.63 -1.18 0.10
N TYR A 160 -6.52 -0.43 0.17
CA TYR A 160 -5.33 -0.70 -0.66
C TYR A 160 -4.61 -1.98 -0.23
N TRP A 161 -4.51 -2.21 1.09
CA TRP A 161 -3.96 -3.43 1.65
C TRP A 161 -4.83 -4.66 1.35
N ILE A 162 -6.16 -4.50 1.36
CA ILE A 162 -7.09 -5.56 0.97
C ILE A 162 -6.89 -5.92 -0.50
N GLY A 163 -6.84 -4.91 -1.39
CA GLY A 163 -6.61 -5.12 -2.81
C GLY A 163 -5.28 -5.84 -3.09
N GLN A 164 -4.20 -5.43 -2.41
CA GLN A 164 -2.91 -6.10 -2.48
C GLN A 164 -3.01 -7.56 -2.04
N GLY A 165 -3.65 -7.82 -0.89
CA GLY A 165 -3.81 -9.17 -0.35
C GLY A 165 -4.59 -10.10 -1.27
N VAL A 166 -5.64 -9.59 -1.93
CA VAL A 166 -6.41 -10.36 -2.92
C VAL A 166 -5.54 -10.73 -4.13
N CYS A 167 -4.70 -9.81 -4.62
CA CYS A 167 -3.77 -10.11 -5.70
C CYS A 167 -2.74 -11.16 -5.26
N LEU A 168 -2.17 -11.03 -4.06
CA LEU A 168 -1.22 -12.00 -3.50
C LEU A 168 -1.84 -13.39 -3.35
N GLN A 169 -3.09 -13.49 -2.89
CA GLN A 169 -3.81 -14.77 -2.86
C GLN A 169 -3.95 -15.38 -4.25
N ALA A 170 -4.34 -14.60 -5.24
CA ALA A 170 -4.50 -15.08 -6.60
C ALA A 170 -3.17 -15.49 -7.28
N LEU A 171 -2.05 -15.01 -6.75
CA LEU A 171 -0.68 -15.38 -7.15
C LEU A 171 -0.08 -16.50 -6.28
N ASP A 172 -0.91 -17.21 -5.49
CA ASP A 172 -0.53 -18.27 -4.54
C ASP A 172 0.46 -17.83 -3.42
N LYS A 173 0.61 -16.51 -3.20
CA LYS A 173 1.47 -15.91 -2.15
C LYS A 173 0.70 -15.71 -0.85
N HIS A 174 0.19 -16.80 -0.29
CA HIS A 174 -0.72 -16.76 0.86
C HIS A 174 -0.11 -16.23 2.16
N ILE A 175 1.20 -16.45 2.38
CA ILE A 175 1.87 -15.99 3.59
C ILE A 175 1.98 -14.45 3.57
N GLU A 176 2.36 -13.88 2.43
CA GLU A 176 2.42 -12.44 2.19
C GLU A 176 1.04 -11.81 2.24
N ALA A 177 0.02 -12.48 1.67
CA ALA A 177 -1.36 -12.04 1.76
C ALA A 177 -1.83 -11.91 3.22
N LEU A 178 -1.50 -12.89 4.08
CA LEU A 178 -1.83 -12.83 5.52
C LEU A 178 -1.15 -11.64 6.21
N MET A 179 0.07 -11.27 5.81
CA MET A 179 0.75 -10.10 6.38
C MET A 179 0.01 -8.80 6.05
N VAL A 180 -0.40 -8.60 4.79
CA VAL A 180 -1.09 -7.37 4.39
C VAL A 180 -2.54 -7.32 4.90
N PHE A 181 -3.24 -8.44 5.01
CA PHE A 181 -4.56 -8.47 5.65
C PHE A 181 -4.50 -8.13 7.14
N LYS A 182 -3.41 -8.50 7.83
CA LYS A 182 -3.19 -8.07 9.21
C LYS A 182 -3.08 -6.56 9.33
N VAL A 183 -2.43 -5.89 8.38
CA VAL A 183 -2.35 -4.42 8.31
C VAL A 183 -3.73 -3.83 8.01
N ALA A 184 -4.45 -4.36 7.01
CA ALA A 184 -5.80 -3.91 6.68
C ALA A 184 -6.76 -3.97 7.88
N LYS A 185 -6.72 -5.08 8.63
CA LYS A 185 -7.51 -5.30 9.86
C LYS A 185 -7.11 -4.35 10.99
N TYR A 186 -5.82 -4.03 11.14
CA TYR A 186 -5.38 -3.03 12.11
C TYR A 186 -5.94 -1.63 11.80
N LEU A 187 -5.98 -1.27 10.52
CA LEU A 187 -6.50 0.03 10.06
C LEU A 187 -8.04 0.12 10.15
N ASN A 188 -8.73 -0.98 9.87
CA ASN A 188 -10.19 -1.06 10.00
C ASN A 188 -10.62 -2.40 10.64
N PRO A 189 -10.67 -2.48 11.99
CA PRO A 189 -10.99 -3.72 12.70
C PRO A 189 -12.41 -4.24 12.47
N ASN A 190 -13.32 -3.38 12.02
CA ASN A 190 -14.72 -3.71 11.77
C ASN A 190 -14.98 -4.11 10.31
N ASP A 191 -13.96 -4.11 9.46
CA ASP A 191 -14.08 -4.61 8.10
C ASP A 191 -14.09 -6.16 8.11
N PRO A 192 -15.13 -6.83 7.60
CA PRO A 192 -15.16 -8.28 7.52
C PRO A 192 -14.20 -8.87 6.47
N PHE A 193 -13.78 -8.10 5.46
CA PHE A 193 -13.00 -8.63 4.34
C PHE A 193 -11.61 -9.15 4.72
N PRO A 194 -10.76 -8.42 5.47
CA PRO A 194 -9.45 -8.93 5.86
C PRO A 194 -9.51 -10.28 6.60
N ALA A 195 -10.46 -10.44 7.52
CA ALA A 195 -10.65 -11.69 8.26
C ALA A 195 -11.14 -12.82 7.32
N ALA A 196 -12.11 -12.53 6.45
CA ALA A 196 -12.62 -13.49 5.48
C ALA A 196 -11.53 -14.00 4.53
N TYR A 197 -10.72 -13.11 3.95
CA TYR A 197 -9.64 -13.51 3.08
C TYR A 197 -8.51 -14.22 3.85
N SER A 198 -8.21 -13.82 5.09
CA SER A 198 -7.23 -14.54 5.92
C SER A 198 -7.63 -16.00 6.15
N ILE A 199 -8.92 -16.27 6.41
CA ILE A 199 -9.45 -17.63 6.54
C ILE A 199 -9.27 -18.43 5.25
N GLU A 200 -9.50 -17.82 4.09
CA GLU A 200 -9.25 -18.44 2.77
C GLU A 200 -7.77 -18.81 2.60
N SER A 201 -6.84 -17.89 2.95
CA SER A 201 -5.40 -18.18 2.92
C SER A 201 -4.99 -19.32 3.84
N TYR A 202 -5.45 -19.31 5.10
CA TYR A 202 -5.17 -20.39 6.05
C TYR A 202 -5.73 -21.73 5.58
N THR A 203 -6.94 -21.74 5.01
CA THR A 203 -7.55 -22.95 4.44
C THR A 203 -6.74 -23.49 3.26
N HIS A 204 -6.26 -22.62 2.38
CA HIS A 204 -5.41 -23.00 1.25
C HIS A 204 -4.08 -23.61 1.72
N LEU A 205 -3.45 -23.00 2.74
CA LEU A 205 -2.25 -23.51 3.39
C LEU A 205 -2.50 -24.78 4.22
N ARG A 206 -3.77 -25.19 4.39
CA ARG A 206 -4.21 -26.29 5.27
C ARG A 206 -3.77 -26.09 6.73
N ASP A 207 -3.60 -24.83 7.11
CA ASP A 207 -3.22 -24.40 8.45
C ASP A 207 -4.49 -24.03 9.23
N PHE A 208 -4.93 -24.95 10.09
CA PHE A 208 -6.10 -24.77 10.96
C PHE A 208 -5.71 -24.47 12.42
N THR A 209 -4.60 -23.76 12.61
CA THR A 209 -4.10 -23.32 13.92
C THR A 209 -5.06 -22.39 14.66
N SER A 210 -4.68 -21.99 15.88
CA SER A 210 -5.42 -21.01 16.67
C SER A 210 -5.64 -19.70 15.90
N ALA A 211 -4.68 -19.27 15.08
CA ALA A 211 -4.81 -18.05 14.28
C ALA A 211 -5.98 -18.14 13.27
N HIS A 212 -6.12 -19.25 12.55
CA HIS A 212 -7.28 -19.49 11.70
C HIS A 212 -8.59 -19.45 12.50
N GLN A 213 -8.63 -20.09 13.68
CA GLN A 213 -9.82 -20.10 14.52
C GLN A 213 -10.18 -18.72 15.08
N GLU A 214 -9.18 -17.89 15.39
CA GLU A 214 -9.35 -16.51 15.82
C GLU A 214 -9.93 -15.65 14.70
N GLU A 215 -9.45 -15.80 13.47
CA GLU A 215 -10.02 -15.08 12.32
C GLU A 215 -11.47 -15.51 12.05
N VAL A 216 -11.81 -16.79 12.17
CA VAL A 216 -13.19 -17.28 12.06
C VAL A 216 -14.10 -16.63 13.12
N LYS A 217 -13.66 -16.58 14.38
CA LYS A 217 -14.43 -15.95 15.47
C LYS A 217 -14.57 -14.44 15.24
N SER A 218 -13.49 -13.77 14.89
CA SER A 218 -13.47 -12.33 14.59
C SER A 218 -14.43 -11.99 13.46
N LEU A 219 -14.42 -12.74 12.36
CA LEU A 219 -15.37 -12.55 11.26
C LEU A 219 -16.83 -12.75 11.70
N GLN A 220 -17.10 -13.77 12.53
CA GLN A 220 -18.46 -14.02 13.03
C GLN A 220 -18.96 -12.86 13.91
N GLU A 221 -18.10 -12.33 14.78
CA GLU A 221 -18.42 -11.18 15.62
C GLU A 221 -18.70 -9.91 14.80
N ILE A 222 -17.80 -9.58 13.86
CA ILE A 222 -17.96 -8.43 12.95
C ILE A 222 -19.29 -8.54 12.21
N VAL A 223 -19.55 -9.67 11.53
CA VAL A 223 -20.79 -9.87 10.76
C VAL A 223 -22.03 -9.85 11.66
N ASN A 224 -21.91 -10.24 12.92
CA ASN A 224 -23.03 -10.18 13.85
C ASN A 224 -23.45 -8.76 14.22
N ASN A 225 -22.50 -7.82 14.19
CA ASN A 225 -22.69 -6.40 14.51
C ASN A 225 -23.05 -5.53 13.29
N LEU A 226 -23.01 -6.09 12.07
CA LEU A 226 -23.43 -5.40 10.84
C LEU A 226 -24.94 -5.11 10.82
N THR A 227 -25.35 -4.18 9.95
CA THR A 227 -26.76 -3.90 9.72
C THR A 227 -27.52 -5.13 9.22
N HIS A 228 -28.85 -5.14 9.35
CA HIS A 228 -29.66 -6.28 8.91
C HIS A 228 -29.45 -6.64 7.43
N GLU A 229 -29.26 -5.65 6.56
CA GLU A 229 -29.05 -5.84 5.12
C GLU A 229 -27.67 -6.45 4.83
N GLU A 230 -26.61 -5.88 5.39
CA GLU A 230 -25.23 -6.36 5.23
C GLU A 230 -25.05 -7.74 5.83
N LYS A 231 -25.61 -7.98 7.04
CA LYS A 231 -25.60 -9.29 7.70
C LYS A 231 -26.29 -10.35 6.86
N LYS A 232 -27.36 -10.00 6.13
CA LYS A 232 -28.05 -10.92 5.20
C LYS A 232 -27.17 -11.27 4.00
N GLN A 233 -26.42 -10.31 3.46
CA GLN A 233 -25.45 -10.56 2.38
C GLN A 233 -24.31 -11.46 2.87
N TRP A 234 -23.70 -11.12 4.01
CA TRP A 234 -22.59 -11.88 4.58
C TRP A 234 -22.98 -13.28 5.06
N LYS A 235 -24.22 -13.51 5.50
CA LYS A 235 -24.70 -14.87 5.84
C LYS A 235 -24.60 -15.87 4.68
N LYS A 236 -24.73 -15.40 3.43
CA LYS A 236 -24.55 -16.25 2.24
C LYS A 236 -23.06 -16.55 2.00
N ASN A 237 -22.22 -15.54 2.20
CA ASN A 237 -20.79 -15.61 1.87
C ASN A 237 -19.96 -16.29 2.98
N ILE A 238 -20.33 -16.15 4.26
CA ILE A 238 -19.53 -16.65 5.38
C ILE A 238 -19.36 -18.17 5.38
N LYS A 239 -20.35 -18.91 4.83
CA LYS A 239 -20.25 -20.37 4.69
C LYS A 239 -19.16 -20.76 3.69
N LYS A 240 -18.90 -19.92 2.67
CA LYS A 240 -17.80 -20.12 1.70
C LYS A 240 -16.45 -20.09 2.42
N PHE A 241 -16.27 -19.14 3.34
CA PHE A 241 -15.00 -18.95 4.05
C PHE A 241 -14.82 -19.92 5.22
N THR A 242 -15.84 -20.06 6.08
CA THR A 242 -15.69 -20.77 7.37
C THR A 242 -16.13 -22.24 7.34
N GLY A 243 -16.76 -22.68 6.24
CA GLY A 243 -17.41 -24.00 6.16
C GLY A 243 -18.63 -24.18 7.07
N ARG A 244 -18.99 -23.17 7.88
CA ARG A 244 -20.10 -23.21 8.86
C ARG A 244 -21.04 -22.02 8.70
N PRO A 245 -22.35 -22.16 8.96
CA PRO A 245 -23.25 -21.01 8.99
C PRO A 245 -23.01 -20.15 10.24
N LEU A 246 -23.36 -18.86 10.17
CA LEU A 246 -23.48 -18.01 11.38
C LEU A 246 -24.53 -18.63 12.31
N HIS A 247 -24.09 -19.05 13.50
CA HIS A 247 -25.01 -19.46 14.55
C HIS A 247 -25.81 -18.23 15.02
N LYS A 248 -27.11 -18.46 15.22
CA LYS A 248 -28.06 -17.43 15.72
C LYS A 248 -27.80 -17.13 17.18
#